data_AF-A0A972MTZ2-F1
#
_entry.id   AF-A0A972MTZ2-F1
#
_cell.length_a   1.000
_cell.length_b   1.000
_cell.length_c   1.000
_cell.angle_alpha   90.00
_cell.angle_beta   90.00
_cell.angle_gamma   90.00
#
_symmetry.space_group_name_H-M   'P 1'
#
loop_
_entity.id
_entity.type
_entity.pdbx_description
1 polymer ?
#
loop_
_entity_poly.entity_id
_entity_poly.type
_entity_poly.pdbx_seq_one_letter_code
_entity_poly.pdbx_strand_id
1 'polypeptide(L)' 'ELNILYRPKNIISIEDYLGAQGRYKHLFKPENRHVIEQIQKDVDAKWEQLQRREEARI' A
#
# COMPACT_ATOMS: atom_id res chain seq x y z
N GLU A 1 14.90 -7.80 -16.07
CA GLU A 1 15.00 -8.18 -14.65
C GLU A 1 14.58 -7.01 -13.78
N LEU A 2 13.46 -7.18 -13.09
CA LEU A 2 13.00 -6.27 -12.05
C LEU A 2 13.87 -6.45 -10.79
N ASN A 3 14.33 -5.35 -10.19
CA ASN A 3 15.11 -5.34 -8.95
C ASN A 3 14.52 -4.32 -7.96
N ILE A 4 14.14 -4.77 -6.76
CA ILE A 4 13.58 -3.95 -5.70
C ILE A 4 14.72 -3.30 -4.92
N LEU A 5 14.94 -2.01 -5.19
CA LEU A 5 16.03 -1.22 -4.61
C LEU A 5 15.81 -0.88 -3.12
N TYR A 6 14.57 -0.91 -2.65
CA TYR A 6 14.24 -0.54 -1.27
C TYR A 6 13.17 -1.48 -0.70
N ARG A 7 13.50 -2.08 0.44
CA ARG A 7 12.54 -2.82 1.27
C ARG A 7 12.40 -2.09 2.61
N PRO A 8 11.20 -1.61 2.96
CA PRO A 8 10.98 -0.92 4.22
C PRO A 8 11.21 -1.88 5.39
N LYS A 9 11.91 -1.42 6.43
CA LYS A 9 12.10 -2.20 7.68
C LYS A 9 10.83 -2.28 8.50
N ASN A 10 10.03 -1.20 8.48
CA ASN A 10 8.77 -1.09 9.17
C ASN A 10 7.68 -0.82 8.12
N ILE A 11 6.72 -1.73 7.98
CA ILE A 11 5.56 -1.53 7.11
C ILE A 11 4.52 -0.76 7.92
N ILE A 12 4.13 0.40 7.41
CA ILE A 12 3.11 1.27 8.00
C ILE A 12 1.79 0.97 7.30
N SER A 13 0.68 1.00 8.05
CA SER A 13 -0.65 0.82 7.46
C SER A 13 -0.99 1.98 6.50
N ILE A 14 -1.83 1.70 5.51
CA ILE A 14 -2.34 2.75 4.62
C ILE A 14 -3.15 3.77 5.42
N GLU A 15 -3.86 3.34 6.47
CA GLU A 15 -4.63 4.23 7.34
C GLU A 15 -3.73 5.26 8.04
N ASP A 16 -2.61 4.83 8.64
CA ASP A 16 -1.66 5.74 9.29
C ASP A 16 -1.00 6.69 8.28
N TYR A 17 -0.62 6.16 7.11
CA TYR A 17 0.02 6.95 6.05
C TYR A 17 -0.91 8.03 5.49
N LEU A 18 -2.16 7.68 5.19
CA LEU A 18 -3.16 8.62 4.68
C LEU A 18 -3.62 9.58 5.79
N GLY A 19 -3.67 9.12 7.04
CA GLY A 19 -4.10 9.92 8.20
C GLY A 19 -3.16 11.08 8.51
N ALA A 20 -1.87 10.91 8.25
CA ALA A 20 -0.88 11.98 8.34
C ALA A 20 -1.08 13.09 7.28
N GLN A 21 -1.84 12.82 6.22
CA GLN A 21 -2.03 13.74 5.09
C GLN A 21 -3.42 14.39 5.09
N GLY A 22 -3.49 15.68 5.38
CA GLY A 22 -4.77 16.42 5.49
C GLY A 22 -5.67 16.34 4.24
N ARG A 23 -5.08 16.18 3.05
CA ARG A 23 -5.83 16.03 1.78
C ARG A 23 -6.74 14.79 1.75
N TYR A 24 -6.43 13.76 2.53
CA TYR A 24 -7.19 12.51 2.55
C TYR A 24 -8.22 12.42 3.68
N LYS A 25 -8.39 13.49 4.47
CA LYS A 25 -9.36 13.55 5.59
C LYS A 25 -10.78 13.13 5.19
N HIS A 26 -11.18 13.37 3.94
CA HIS A 26 -12.51 12.98 3.43
C HIS A 26 -12.70 11.46 3.31
N LEU A 27 -11.62 10.68 3.15
CA LEU A 27 -11.66 9.21 3.09
C LEU A 27 -11.88 8.58 4.47
N PHE A 28 -11.60 9.31 5.55
CA PHE A 28 -11.80 8.83 6.94
C PHE A 28 -13.24 8.97 7.42
N LYS A 29 -14.15 9.48 6.59
CA LYS A 29 -15.58 9.47 6.90
C LYS A 29 -16.09 8.01 6.93
N PRO A 30 -17.07 7.66 7.81
CA PRO A 30 -17.59 6.30 7.92
C PRO A 30 -18.02 5.69 6.59
N GLU A 31 -18.64 6.50 5.73
CA GLU A 31 -19.08 6.12 4.38
C GLU A 31 -17.94 5.61 3.49
N ASN A 32 -16.72 6.12 3.69
CA ASN A 32 -15.55 5.87 2.84
C ASN A 32 -14.55 4.87 3.45
N ARG A 33 -14.85 4.27 4.62
CA ARG A 33 -13.95 3.31 5.29
C ARG A 33 -13.57 2.13 4.38
N HIS A 34 -14.53 1.65 3.60
CA HIS A 34 -14.33 0.58 2.61
C HIS A 34 -13.25 0.94 1.56
N VAL A 35 -13.08 2.23 1.24
CA VAL A 35 -12.06 2.70 0.29
C VAL A 35 -10.67 2.51 0.88
N ILE A 36 -10.46 2.85 2.16
CA ILE A 36 -9.17 2.66 2.85
C ILE A 36 -8.80 1.18 2.90
N GLU A 37 -9.77 0.31 3.21
CA GLU A 37 -9.57 -1.14 3.19
C GLU A 37 -9.22 -1.68 1.80
N GLN A 38 -9.86 -1.16 0.75
CA GLN A 38 -9.54 -1.56 -0.62
C GLN A 38 -8.15 -1.11 -1.03
N ILE A 39 -7.75 0.13 -0.68
CA ILE A 39 -6.40 0.64 -0.96
C ILE A 39 -5.34 -0.22 -0.26
N GLN A 40 -5.56 -0.62 0.99
CA GLN A 40 -4.65 -1.52 1.70
C GLN A 40 -4.46 -2.84 0.93
N LYS A 41 -5.56 -3.50 0.54
CA LYS A 41 -5.52 -4.76 -0.23
C LYS A 41 -4.80 -4.60 -1.57
N ASP A 42 -5.04 -3.50 -2.28
CA ASP A 42 -4.42 -3.23 -3.57
C ASP A 42 -2.90 -3.01 -3.44
N VAL A 43 -2.47 -2.31 -2.39
CA VAL A 43 -1.04 -2.10 -2.10
C VAL A 43 -0.37 -3.41 -1.76
N ASP A 44 -0.98 -4.23 -0.90
CA ASP A 44 -0.43 -5.53 -0.49
C ASP A 44 -0.30 -6.47 -1.70
N ALA A 45 -1.34 -6.54 -2.55
CA ALA A 45 -1.32 -7.36 -3.76
C ALA A 45 -0.24 -6.90 -4.75
N LYS A 46 -0.08 -5.59 -4.95
CA LYS A 46 0.98 -5.04 -5.82
C LYS A 46 2.37 -5.31 -5.26
N TRP A 47 2.54 -5.20 -3.94
CA TRP A 47 3.81 -5.49 -3.29
C TRP A 47 4.20 -6.96 -3.46
N GLU A 48 3.25 -7.88 -3.28
CA GLU A 48 3.46 -9.30 -3.51
C GLU A 48 3.80 -9.58 -4.99
N GLN A 49 3.09 -8.95 -5.93
CA GLN A 49 3.37 -9.09 -7.36
C GLN A 49 4.79 -8.63 -7.72
N LEU A 50 5.25 -7.51 -7.15
CA LEU A 50 6.61 -7.00 -7.39
C LEU A 50 7.66 -8.00 -6.89
N GLN A 51 7.48 -8.57 -5.71
CA GLN A 51 8.38 -9.58 -5.16
C GLN A 51 8.42 -10.83 -6.03
N ARG A 52 7.27 -11.37 -6.44
CA ARG A 52 7.22 -12.54 -7.34
C ARG A 52 7.92 -12.28 -8.68
N ARG A 53 7.80 -11.06 -9.24
CA ARG A 53 8.46 -10.68 -10.50
C ARG A 53 9.98 -10.60 -10.35
N GLU A 54 10.45 -10.06 -9.24
CA GLU A 54 11.88 -10.01 -8.91
C GLU A 54 12.45 -11.44 -8.73
N GLU A 55 11.76 -12.29 -7.97
CA GLU A 55 12.15 -13.70 -7.72
C GLU A 55 12.19 -14.51 -9.02
N ALA A 56 11.20 -14.33 -9.89
CA ALA A 56 11.13 -15.01 -11.17
C ALA A 56 12.20 -14.54 -12.19
N ARG A 57 12.96 -13.46 -11.88
CA ARG A 57 13.92 -12.79 -12.77
C ARG A 57 13.34 -12.48 -14.16
N ILE A 58 12.05 -12.16 -14.21
CA ILE A 58 11.37 -11.69 -15.43
C ILE A 58 11.69 -10.21 -15.64
#